data_AF-A0AB40CGS4-F1
#
_entry.id   AF-A0AB40CGS4-F1
#
_cell.length_a   1.000
_cell.length_b   1.000
_cell.length_c   1.000
_cell.angle_alpha   90.00
_cell.angle_beta   90.00
_cell.angle_gamma   90.00
#
_symmetry.space_group_name_H-M   'P 1'
#
loop_
_entity.id
_entity.type
_entity.pdbx_description
1 polymer ?
#
loop_
_entity_poly.entity_id
_entity_poly.type
_entity_poly.pdbx_seq_one_letter_code
_entity_poly.pdbx_strand_id
1 'polypeptide(L)'
;MDSMKSKGSLCRIRKCVFDLLSMEEELVDENDDNFEFIRKDLRLKSTFLYFDLSQIISIAGDEHKKASLTHLANTLFSCIEKLGNALKSRRVSLIQIHYHDAALALQEVMTALQLLHGRNERK
;
A
#
# COMPACT_ATOMS: atom_id res chain seq x y z
N MET A 1 -10.22 23.64 -1.22
CA MET A 1 -8.94 23.38 -0.53
C MET A 1 -8.58 21.88 -0.60
N ASP A 2 -9.56 20.98 -0.67
CA ASP A 2 -9.36 19.53 -0.61
C ASP A 2 -8.73 18.90 -1.87
N SER A 3 -8.89 19.53 -3.04
CA SER A 3 -8.31 19.06 -4.31
C SER A 3 -6.77 19.06 -4.33
N MET A 4 -6.13 20.01 -3.64
CA MET A 4 -4.66 20.10 -3.64
C MET A 4 -4.04 19.15 -2.61
N LYS A 5 -4.72 18.96 -1.47
CA LYS A 5 -4.34 17.96 -0.46
C LYS A 5 -4.49 16.53 -1.01
N SER A 6 -5.58 16.23 -1.72
CA SER A 6 -5.80 14.91 -2.32
C SER A 6 -4.76 14.58 -3.40
N LYS A 7 -4.38 15.54 -4.25
CA LYS A 7 -3.28 15.38 -5.23
C LYS A 7 -1.96 15.03 -4.55
N GLY A 8 -1.64 15.68 -3.42
CA GLY A 8 -0.47 15.38 -2.61
C GLY A 8 -0.48 13.95 -2.04
N SER A 9 -1.61 13.54 -1.45
CA SER A 9 -1.80 12.17 -0.93
C SER A 9 -1.68 11.12 -2.02
N LEU A 10 -2.28 11.36 -3.19
CA LEU A 10 -2.20 10.44 -4.33
C LEU A 10 -0.77 10.30 -4.86
N CYS A 11 0.00 11.39 -4.86
CA CYS A 11 1.42 11.34 -5.22
C CYS A 11 2.22 10.47 -4.23
N ARG A 12 2.03 10.66 -2.93
CA ARG A 12 2.71 9.87 -1.89
C ARG A 12 2.28 8.41 -1.89
N ILE A 13 0.99 8.11 -2.09
CA ILE A 13 0.50 6.73 -2.25
C ILE A 13 1.22 6.06 -3.42
N ARG A 14 1.25 6.72 -4.59
CA ARG A 14 1.93 6.18 -5.78
C ARG A 14 3.41 5.89 -5.51
N LYS A 15 4.10 6.80 -4.83
CA LYS A 15 5.51 6.61 -4.47
C LYS A 15 5.70 5.44 -3.50
N CYS A 16 4.88 5.35 -2.45
CA CYS A 16 4.94 4.24 -1.51
C CYS A 16 4.66 2.90 -2.19
N VAL A 17 3.62 2.82 -3.05
CA VAL A 17 3.30 1.60 -3.79
C VAL A 17 4.45 1.20 -4.71
N PHE A 18 5.01 2.15 -5.47
CA PHE A 18 6.15 1.87 -6.35
C PHE A 18 7.35 1.33 -5.57
N ASP A 19 7.71 1.98 -4.46
CA ASP A 19 8.83 1.56 -3.63
C ASP A 19 8.60 0.15 -3.08
N LEU A 20 7.40 -0.11 -2.52
CA LEU A 20 7.06 -1.41 -1.95
C LEU A 20 7.06 -2.54 -3.00
N LEU A 21 6.62 -2.27 -4.23
CA LEU A 21 6.66 -3.23 -5.33
C LEU A 21 8.07 -3.47 -5.88
N SER A 22 9.02 -2.59 -5.57
CA SER A 22 10.42 -2.72 -6.01
C SER A 22 11.27 -3.53 -5.02
N MET A 23 10.70 -3.94 -3.88
CA MET A 23 11.42 -4.66 -2.82
C MET A 23 11.63 -6.14 -3.13
N GLU A 24 11.07 -6.68 -4.21
CA GLU A 24 11.17 -8.11 -4.55
C GLU A 24 12.64 -8.58 -4.63
N GLU A 25 13.50 -7.80 -5.29
CA GLU A 25 14.92 -8.11 -5.41
C GLU A 25 15.64 -8.04 -4.06
N GLU A 26 15.27 -7.10 -3.20
CA GLU A 26 15.84 -6.95 -1.86
C GLU A 26 15.46 -8.12 -0.94
N LEU A 27 14.32 -8.77 -1.18
CA LEU A 27 13.85 -9.93 -0.40
C LEU A 27 14.55 -11.25 -0.77
N VAL A 28 15.35 -11.27 -1.85
CA VAL A 28 16.17 -12.44 -2.26
C VAL A 28 17.45 -12.55 -1.43
N ASP A 29 17.95 -11.43 -0.90
CA ASP A 29 19.11 -11.44 0.00
C ASP A 29 18.70 -11.88 1.40
N GLU A 30 18.92 -13.17 1.72
CA GLU A 30 18.62 -13.83 3.00
C GLU A 30 19.55 -13.38 4.16
N ASN A 31 19.95 -12.11 4.15
CA ASN A 31 20.72 -11.49 5.23
C ASN A 31 19.79 -10.98 6.34
N ASP A 32 20.10 -11.35 7.57
CA ASP A 32 19.34 -10.97 8.77
C ASP A 32 19.21 -9.45 8.97
N ASP A 33 20.28 -8.71 8.71
CA ASP A 33 20.29 -7.25 8.86
C ASP A 33 19.44 -6.58 7.77
N ASN A 34 19.38 -7.19 6.59
CA ASN A 34 18.55 -6.75 5.47
C ASN A 34 17.06 -6.91 5.80
N PHE A 35 16.63 -8.05 6.38
CA PHE A 35 15.23 -8.23 6.75
C PHE A 35 14.72 -7.24 7.81
N GLU A 36 15.53 -6.87 8.79
CA GLU A 36 15.12 -5.85 9.77
C GLU A 36 15.09 -4.44 9.15
N PHE A 37 15.98 -4.14 8.20
CA PHE A 37 15.92 -2.90 7.42
C PHE A 37 14.62 -2.81 6.60
N ILE A 38 14.35 -3.83 5.78
CA ILE A 38 13.14 -3.98 4.97
C ILE A 38 11.89 -3.85 5.86
N ARG A 39 11.88 -4.49 7.03
CA ARG A 39 10.76 -4.42 7.98
C ARG A 39 10.53 -3.00 8.51
N LYS A 40 11.59 -2.25 8.81
CA LYS A 40 11.49 -0.85 9.26
C LYS A 40 10.97 0.06 8.15
N ASP A 41 11.47 -0.11 6.94
CA ASP A 41 11.04 0.64 5.76
C ASP A 41 9.56 0.34 5.41
N LEU A 42 9.17 -0.94 5.40
CA LEU A 42 7.79 -1.39 5.24
C LEU A 42 6.85 -0.70 6.24
N ARG A 43 7.24 -0.64 7.54
CA ARG A 43 6.46 0.03 8.58
C ARG A 43 6.33 1.53 8.33
N LEU A 44 7.42 2.18 7.90
CA LEU A 44 7.43 3.61 7.59
C LEU A 44 6.47 3.91 6.43
N LYS A 45 6.61 3.20 5.31
CA LYS A 45 5.74 3.37 4.13
C LYS A 45 4.28 3.04 4.42
N SER A 46 4.03 1.97 5.18
CA SER A 46 2.68 1.61 5.64
C SER A 46 2.02 2.73 6.45
N THR A 47 2.80 3.44 7.28
CA THR A 47 2.29 4.59 8.04
C THR A 47 1.85 5.72 7.11
N PHE A 48 2.66 6.08 6.10
CA PHE A 48 2.26 7.07 5.09
C PHE A 48 1.02 6.65 4.32
N LEU A 49 0.97 5.40 3.86
CA LEU A 49 -0.18 4.83 3.18
C LEU A 49 -1.45 4.92 4.04
N TYR A 50 -1.36 4.63 5.33
CA TYR A 50 -2.51 4.68 6.24
C TYR A 50 -3.11 6.08 6.30
N PHE A 51 -2.28 7.10 6.52
CA PHE A 51 -2.76 8.49 6.57
C PHE A 51 -3.33 8.94 5.23
N ASP A 52 -2.62 8.68 4.13
CA ASP A 52 -3.04 9.15 2.81
C ASP A 52 -4.29 8.42 2.30
N LEU A 53 -4.40 7.10 2.50
CA LEU A 53 -5.61 6.34 2.14
C LEU A 53 -6.81 6.76 2.98
N SER A 54 -6.63 6.95 4.30
CA SER A 54 -7.70 7.44 5.18
C SER A 54 -8.22 8.80 4.72
N GLN A 55 -7.32 9.69 4.29
CA GLN A 55 -7.69 10.98 3.74
C GLN A 55 -8.48 10.85 2.44
N ILE A 56 -8.02 10.01 1.49
CA ILE A 56 -8.71 9.79 0.21
C ILE A 56 -10.09 9.16 0.41
N ILE A 57 -10.20 8.18 1.31
CA ILE A 57 -11.48 7.55 1.68
C ILE A 57 -12.42 8.59 2.29
N SER A 58 -11.95 9.41 3.23
CA SER A 58 -12.77 10.41 3.91
C SER A 58 -13.41 11.41 2.94
N ILE A 59 -12.67 11.86 1.93
CA ILE A 59 -13.15 12.84 0.94
C ILE A 59 -13.91 12.23 -0.24
N ALA A 60 -14.00 10.89 -0.33
CA ALA A 60 -14.73 10.24 -1.42
C ALA A 60 -16.24 10.52 -1.24
N GLY A 61 -16.84 11.28 -2.15
CA GLY A 61 -18.26 11.68 -2.05
C GLY A 61 -19.28 10.58 -2.32
N ASP A 62 -18.84 9.37 -2.64
CA ASP A 62 -19.68 8.23 -3.04
C ASP A 62 -19.47 7.08 -2.04
N GLU A 63 -20.56 6.67 -1.38
CA GLU A 63 -20.52 5.69 -0.29
C GLU A 63 -20.11 4.28 -0.78
N HIS A 64 -20.47 3.91 -2.02
CA HIS A 64 -20.00 2.64 -2.59
C HIS A 64 -18.49 2.68 -2.85
N LYS A 65 -17.97 3.81 -3.34
CA LYS A 65 -16.52 3.99 -3.51
C LYS A 65 -15.79 4.00 -2.18
N LYS A 66 -16.31 4.69 -1.17
CA LYS A 66 -15.77 4.66 0.19
C LYS A 66 -15.69 3.24 0.75
N ALA A 67 -16.77 2.47 0.62
CA ALA A 67 -16.82 1.09 1.08
C ALA A 67 -15.78 0.21 0.36
N SER A 68 -15.70 0.34 -0.97
CA SER A 68 -14.72 -0.39 -1.79
C SER A 68 -13.27 -0.03 -1.43
N LEU A 69 -12.93 1.26 -1.30
CA LEU A 69 -11.59 1.70 -0.92
C LEU A 69 -11.23 1.31 0.51
N THR A 70 -12.19 1.38 1.43
CA THR A 70 -12.01 0.90 2.82
C THR A 70 -11.70 -0.59 2.83
N HIS A 71 -12.43 -1.39 2.05
CA HIS A 71 -12.19 -2.82 1.95
C HIS A 71 -10.77 -3.12 1.41
N LEU A 72 -10.38 -2.48 0.30
CA LEU A 72 -9.04 -2.63 -0.28
C LEU A 72 -7.93 -2.19 0.70
N ALA A 73 -8.12 -1.08 1.41
CA ALA A 73 -7.17 -0.61 2.41
C ALA A 73 -7.01 -1.62 3.56
N ASN A 74 -8.12 -2.18 4.07
CA ASN A 74 -8.06 -3.20 5.12
C ASN A 74 -7.35 -4.47 4.66
N THR A 75 -7.62 -4.92 3.43
CA THR A 75 -6.92 -6.06 2.82
C THR A 75 -5.43 -5.78 2.70
N LEU A 76 -5.05 -4.61 2.18
CA LEU A 76 -3.64 -4.19 2.08
C LEU A 76 -2.93 -4.21 3.43
N PHE A 77 -3.52 -3.59 4.46
CA PHE A 77 -2.88 -3.52 5.78
C PHE A 77 -2.80 -4.90 6.45
N SER A 78 -3.77 -5.79 6.21
CA SER A 78 -3.68 -7.18 6.65
C SER A 78 -2.51 -7.92 5.98
N CYS A 79 -2.30 -7.75 4.67
CA CYS A 79 -1.16 -8.34 3.97
C CYS A 79 0.18 -7.77 4.46
N ILE A 80 0.27 -6.44 4.64
CA ILE A 80 1.47 -5.79 5.17
C ILE A 80 1.80 -6.29 6.59
N GLU A 81 0.80 -6.49 7.45
CA GLU A 81 1.01 -7.03 8.79
C GLU A 81 1.57 -8.46 8.74
N LYS A 82 1.02 -9.32 7.89
CA LYS A 82 1.51 -10.69 7.67
C LYS A 82 2.95 -10.70 7.16
N LEU A 83 3.27 -9.84 6.18
CA LEU A 83 4.63 -9.69 5.66
C LEU A 83 5.60 -9.20 6.75
N GLY A 84 5.21 -8.19 7.52
CA GLY A 84 6.01 -7.67 8.64
C GLY A 84 6.29 -8.72 9.72
N ASN A 85 5.33 -9.62 9.97
CA ASN A 85 5.49 -10.75 10.88
C ASN A 85 6.40 -11.85 10.30
N ALA A 86 6.33 -12.11 9.00
CA ALA A 86 7.23 -13.04 8.33
C ALA A 86 8.68 -12.54 8.32
N LEU A 87 8.90 -11.24 8.05
CA LEU A 87 10.20 -10.59 8.15
C LEU A 87 10.76 -10.68 9.59
N LYS A 88 9.91 -10.39 10.59
CA LYS A 88 10.29 -10.48 12.01
C LYS A 88 10.67 -11.91 12.42
N SER A 89 9.98 -12.91 11.90
CA SER A 89 10.20 -14.33 12.22
C SER A 89 11.20 -15.03 11.29
N ARG A 90 11.73 -14.31 10.28
CA ARG A 90 12.73 -14.79 9.31
C ARG A 90 12.30 -16.06 8.57
N ARG A 91 11.00 -16.18 8.32
CA ARG A 91 10.42 -17.32 7.60
C ARG A 91 10.42 -17.03 6.10
N VAL A 92 11.53 -17.30 5.42
CA VAL A 92 11.74 -16.99 3.98
C VAL A 92 10.58 -17.45 3.10
N SER A 93 10.10 -18.68 3.31
CA SER A 93 8.95 -19.21 2.56
C SER A 93 7.66 -18.39 2.75
N LEU A 94 7.43 -17.84 3.95
CA LEU A 94 6.27 -16.98 4.22
C LEU A 94 6.49 -15.54 3.75
N ILE A 95 7.74 -15.06 3.74
CA ILE A 95 8.08 -13.72 3.23
C ILE A 95 7.63 -13.61 1.77
N GLN A 96 8.00 -14.59 0.94
CA GLN A 96 7.64 -14.58 -0.49
C GLN A 96 6.12 -14.65 -0.72
N ILE A 97 5.43 -15.54 0.00
CA ILE A 97 3.96 -15.66 -0.10
C ILE A 97 3.28 -14.35 0.31
N HIS A 98 3.64 -13.79 1.46
CA HIS A 98 3.00 -12.57 1.96
C HIS A 98 3.41 -11.31 1.20
N TYR A 99 4.61 -11.30 0.59
CA TYR A 99 5.00 -10.25 -0.33
C TYR A 99 4.12 -10.26 -1.57
N HIS A 100 3.91 -11.44 -2.17
CA HIS A 100 3.02 -11.58 -3.32
C HIS A 100 1.58 -11.10 -2.99
N ASP A 101 1.03 -11.54 -1.85
CA ASP A 101 -0.29 -11.09 -1.39
C ASP A 101 -0.36 -9.56 -1.20
N ALA A 102 0.70 -8.95 -0.65
CA ALA A 102 0.77 -7.51 -0.46
C ALA A 102 0.91 -6.77 -1.80
N ALA A 103 1.70 -7.30 -2.74
CA ALA A 103 1.89 -6.74 -4.08
C ALA A 103 0.57 -6.70 -4.86
N LEU A 104 -0.23 -7.77 -4.81
CA LEU A 104 -1.55 -7.80 -5.41
C LEU A 104 -2.48 -6.74 -4.80
N ALA A 105 -2.53 -6.64 -3.47
CA ALA A 105 -3.35 -5.64 -2.79
C ALA A 105 -2.92 -4.20 -3.13
N LEU A 106 -1.61 -3.94 -3.26
CA LEU A 106 -1.07 -2.65 -3.70
C LEU A 106 -1.53 -2.29 -5.13
N GLN A 107 -1.52 -3.27 -6.05
CA GLN A 107 -1.99 -3.10 -7.42
C GLN A 107 -3.50 -2.83 -7.50
N GLU A 108 -4.31 -3.53 -6.69
CA GLU A 108 -5.76 -3.30 -6.61
C GLU A 108 -6.09 -1.90 -6.09
N VAL A 109 -5.42 -1.45 -5.04
CA VAL A 109 -5.55 -0.07 -4.52
C VAL A 109 -5.20 0.94 -5.61
N MET A 110 -4.10 0.74 -6.32
CA MET A 110 -3.69 1.63 -7.41
C MET A 110 -4.70 1.69 -8.54
N THR A 111 -5.24 0.54 -8.95
CA THR A 111 -6.26 0.44 -9.99
C THR A 111 -7.53 1.18 -9.57
N ALA A 112 -7.98 1.00 -8.32
CA ALA A 112 -9.13 1.71 -7.79
C ALA A 112 -8.91 3.24 -7.81
N LEU A 113 -7.73 3.72 -7.37
CA LEU A 113 -7.38 5.13 -7.35
C LEU A 113 -7.25 5.76 -8.76
N GLN A 114 -6.82 5.00 -9.76
CA GLN A 114 -6.80 5.44 -11.16
C GLN A 114 -8.22 5.64 -11.72
N LEU A 115 -9.12 4.70 -11.43
CA LEU A 115 -10.53 4.78 -11.84
C LEU A 115 -11.26 5.97 -11.19
N LEU A 116 -10.82 6.42 -10.00
CA LEU A 116 -11.35 7.62 -9.36
C LEU A 116 -11.02 8.91 -10.13
N HIS A 117 -9.81 9.02 -10.68
CA HIS A 117 -9.41 10.23 -11.42
C HIS A 117 -9.94 10.25 -12.85
N GLY A 118 -9.95 9.12 -13.56
CA GLY A 118 -10.36 9.06 -14.97
C GLY A 118 -11.84 9.38 -15.24
N ARG A 119 -12.69 9.51 -14.21
CA ARG A 119 -14.10 9.91 -14.36
C ARG A 119 -14.34 11.42 -14.18
N ASN A 120 -13.40 12.17 -13.61
CA ASN A 120 -13.61 13.61 -13.34
C ASN A 120 -13.30 14.53 -14.53
N GLU A 121 -12.75 14.01 -15.63
CA GLU A 121 -12.43 14.80 -16.85
C GLU A 121 -13.46 14.62 -17.98
N ARG A 122 -14.59 13.93 -17.73
CA ARG A 122 -15.69 13.75 -18.69
C ARG A 122 -16.95 14.54 -18.30
N LYS A 123 -16.78 15.85 -18.07
CA LYS A 123 -17.90 16.81 -17.96
C LYS A 123 -17.65 18.01 -18.84
#